data_AF-A0AAW0XA53-F1
#
_entry.id   AF-A0AAW0XA53-F1
#
_cell.length_a   1.000
_cell.length_b   1.000
_cell.length_c   1.000
_cell.angle_alpha   90.00
_cell.angle_beta   90.00
_cell.angle_gamma   90.00
#
_symmetry.space_group_name_H-M   'P 1'
#
loop_
_entity.id
_entity.type
_entity.pdbx_description
1 polymer ?
#
loop_
_entity_poly.entity_id
_entity_poly.type
_entity_poly.pdbx_seq_one_letter_code
_entity_poly.pdbx_strand_id
1 'polypeptide(L)'
;MGQTASRISNFFTANRSPTPVSSDVNEHIDSTQQRSSSSSSSSSSLLIPVDSSPKYPLATPRSPLRRGFRRPSPPETSLKRPPSKRLKGDFQYLDFPVLNDDETITFIQNSKVMLIMKGIPGSGKTFLAKKLSEVYEGAVVCSADSFFIHNGEYEFDRDQLKDAHEFCQQRASHAAQENSHVIIIDNTNVRNWEMKFYLDIAKRHRYIPLVLEPQTPWAMDPCELALRNSHGISEKIIAQKVHTYQPVQPIYYGWFLNEVDSQKICLIGQQWLQQALSVDDFLQDFSENTQLLSVEEIINFFSRDSFVDGGDILHSTAKFTARGKAQGAMEYISSSVVKGAMGQCFQLHIIGFVITPRTLGARLKLTEDQLELWANNDNEDPPAYILEPAAPRKHVGMSDNPDSHPSMDQNDATTELLGNILKDVDCRPTCEEVDADLKDDRFHPVSGRGSRAHFTLACGPGIKPVNTGFDLINVVRCEQRTLIKETLIDSQLSDQKVETYTIPGGVLRTYGEGTWVIYPDKEIIVKSMFSAFY
;
A
#
# COMPACT_ATOMS: atom_id res chain seq x y z
N MET A 1 -27.58 7.05 -32.09
CA MET A 1 -26.44 7.41 -31.21
C MET A 1 -26.91 7.33 -29.77
N GLY A 2 -26.93 6.12 -29.22
CA GLY A 2 -27.35 5.83 -27.85
C GLY A 2 -26.97 4.39 -27.52
N GLN A 3 -26.70 4.14 -26.22
CA GLN A 3 -26.21 2.90 -25.59
C GLN A 3 -24.69 2.79 -25.39
N THR A 4 -24.20 3.35 -24.28
CA THR A 4 -22.96 2.87 -23.63
C THR A 4 -22.97 3.09 -22.11
N ALA A 5 -24.13 2.92 -21.45
CA ALA A 5 -24.28 3.16 -20.00
C ALA A 5 -24.70 1.92 -19.17
N SER A 6 -24.53 0.70 -19.66
CA SER A 6 -25.11 -0.51 -19.01
C SER A 6 -24.12 -1.66 -18.75
N ARG A 7 -22.85 -1.40 -18.41
CA ARG A 7 -21.89 -2.50 -18.08
C ARG A 7 -20.98 -2.26 -16.86
N ILE A 8 -21.49 -1.59 -15.83
CA ILE A 8 -20.75 -1.41 -14.54
C ILE A 8 -21.31 -2.29 -13.40
N SER A 9 -22.44 -2.97 -13.58
CA SER A 9 -23.13 -3.65 -12.46
C SER A 9 -22.70 -5.09 -12.14
N ASN A 10 -21.85 -5.75 -12.93
CA ASN A 10 -21.67 -7.22 -12.81
C ASN A 10 -20.30 -7.71 -12.35
N PHE A 11 -19.42 -6.85 -11.81
CA PHE A 11 -18.11 -7.30 -11.30
C PHE A 11 -18.09 -7.62 -9.79
N PHE A 12 -19.20 -7.44 -9.08
CA PHE A 12 -19.24 -7.55 -7.61
C PHE A 12 -20.45 -8.35 -7.11
N THR A 13 -20.61 -9.61 -7.53
CA THR A 13 -21.40 -10.60 -6.78
C THR A 13 -21.03 -12.03 -7.20
N ALA A 14 -20.59 -12.84 -6.24
CA ALA A 14 -21.00 -14.23 -5.97
C ALA A 14 -19.84 -15.10 -5.43
N ASN A 15 -19.78 -15.20 -4.10
CA ASN A 15 -19.31 -16.41 -3.42
C ASN A 15 -20.54 -17.30 -3.16
N ARG A 16 -20.59 -18.50 -3.74
CA ARG A 16 -21.20 -19.70 -3.13
C ARG A 16 -20.45 -20.96 -3.58
N SER A 17 -20.15 -21.80 -2.63
CA SER A 17 -19.45 -23.09 -2.69
C SER A 17 -20.20 -24.15 -3.51
N PRO A 18 -19.51 -25.18 -4.07
CA PRO A 18 -20.11 -26.20 -4.92
C PRO A 18 -20.48 -27.48 -4.15
N THR A 19 -21.52 -28.18 -4.60
CA THR A 19 -21.75 -29.59 -4.30
C THR A 19 -22.04 -30.38 -5.59
N PRO A 20 -21.70 -31.68 -5.64
CA PRO A 20 -21.35 -32.38 -6.87
C PRO A 20 -22.52 -33.18 -7.46
N VAL A 21 -22.55 -33.35 -8.78
CA VAL A 21 -23.32 -34.43 -9.43
C VAL A 21 -22.51 -35.01 -10.58
N SER A 22 -22.54 -36.34 -10.62
CA SER A 22 -21.83 -37.31 -11.42
C SER A 22 -22.41 -37.54 -12.83
N SER A 23 -21.67 -38.40 -13.54
CA SER A 23 -22.05 -39.42 -14.54
C SER A 23 -22.12 -39.04 -16.01
N ASP A 24 -21.12 -39.58 -16.72
CA ASP A 24 -21.20 -40.47 -17.88
C ASP A 24 -21.74 -39.94 -19.23
N VAL A 25 -20.95 -40.14 -20.30
CA VAL A 25 -21.15 -41.22 -21.29
C VAL A 25 -20.32 -40.94 -22.58
N ASN A 26 -19.52 -41.95 -22.96
CA ASN A 26 -19.07 -42.45 -24.28
C ASN A 26 -18.46 -41.53 -25.35
N GLU A 27 -17.22 -41.84 -25.73
CA GLU A 27 -16.80 -42.59 -26.95
C GLU A 27 -17.02 -41.84 -28.26
N HIS A 28 -15.93 -41.54 -28.97
CA HIS A 28 -15.70 -42.21 -30.25
C HIS A 28 -14.25 -42.04 -30.74
N ILE A 29 -13.70 -43.21 -31.07
CA ILE A 29 -12.53 -43.45 -31.89
C ILE A 29 -12.75 -42.86 -33.29
N ASP A 30 -11.77 -42.16 -33.85
CA ASP A 30 -11.40 -42.45 -35.24
C ASP A 30 -9.93 -42.16 -35.54
N SER A 31 -9.37 -43.09 -36.29
CA SER A 31 -7.99 -43.16 -36.74
C SER A 31 -8.01 -43.10 -38.25
N THR A 32 -7.27 -42.20 -38.89
CA THR A 32 -6.81 -42.49 -40.25
C THR A 32 -5.57 -41.72 -40.67
N GLN A 33 -4.74 -42.46 -41.38
CA GLN A 33 -3.42 -42.18 -41.94
C GLN A 33 -3.44 -41.20 -43.10
N GLN A 34 -2.29 -40.56 -43.38
CA GLN A 34 -1.48 -40.70 -44.62
C GLN A 34 -0.46 -39.54 -44.67
N ARG A 35 0.84 -39.83 -44.54
CA ARG A 35 1.83 -40.04 -45.63
C ARG A 35 1.87 -38.90 -46.66
N SER A 36 2.98 -38.15 -46.65
CA SER A 36 3.84 -38.00 -47.84
C SER A 36 5.20 -37.43 -47.46
N SER A 37 6.17 -37.81 -48.28
CA SER A 37 7.60 -37.85 -48.07
C SER A 37 8.31 -37.10 -49.19
N SER A 38 9.42 -36.41 -48.88
CA SER A 38 10.57 -36.20 -49.78
C SER A 38 11.63 -35.41 -48.99
N SER A 39 12.76 -36.01 -48.58
CA SER A 39 14.01 -36.21 -49.35
C SER A 39 14.59 -34.89 -49.88
N SER A 40 15.85 -34.52 -49.73
CA SER A 40 17.05 -35.25 -49.30
C SER A 40 18.25 -34.29 -49.31
N SER A 41 19.32 -34.68 -48.59
CA SER A 41 20.75 -34.62 -48.99
C SER A 41 21.42 -33.22 -49.13
N SER A 42 22.64 -32.95 -48.69
CA SER A 42 23.72 -33.79 -48.12
C SER A 42 25.00 -32.94 -47.92
N SER A 43 25.82 -33.32 -46.93
CA SER A 43 27.32 -33.32 -46.94
C SER A 43 28.08 -31.99 -46.99
N SER A 44 29.25 -31.78 -46.37
CA SER A 44 30.15 -32.59 -45.54
C SER A 44 31.36 -31.72 -45.08
N SER A 45 31.75 -31.85 -43.81
CA SER A 45 33.12 -31.94 -43.23
C SER A 45 34.29 -31.02 -43.69
N LEU A 46 35.01 -30.40 -42.74
CA LEU A 46 36.35 -30.80 -42.24
C LEU A 46 37.07 -29.68 -41.40
N LEU A 47 37.52 -30.08 -40.21
CA LEU A 47 38.80 -29.80 -39.49
C LEU A 47 39.23 -28.39 -38.95
N ILE A 48 39.44 -28.41 -37.62
CA ILE A 48 40.21 -27.62 -36.61
C ILE A 48 41.68 -27.28 -37.04
N PRO A 49 42.56 -26.50 -36.32
CA PRO A 49 42.47 -25.92 -34.94
C PRO A 49 43.11 -24.53 -34.65
N VAL A 50 43.03 -24.06 -33.38
CA VAL A 50 44.17 -23.65 -32.49
C VAL A 50 43.84 -22.49 -31.49
N ASP A 51 44.16 -22.75 -30.21
CA ASP A 51 44.52 -21.90 -29.04
C ASP A 51 43.75 -20.62 -28.61
N SER A 52 43.36 -20.55 -27.33
CA SER A 52 44.19 -19.96 -26.26
C SER A 52 43.37 -19.65 -25.00
N SER A 53 43.85 -20.15 -23.85
CA SER A 53 43.38 -19.77 -22.51
C SER A 53 43.96 -18.42 -22.07
N PRO A 54 43.33 -17.75 -21.09
CA PRO A 54 44.13 -17.14 -20.03
C PRO A 54 43.73 -17.62 -18.64
N LYS A 55 44.78 -17.89 -17.86
CA LYS A 55 44.83 -18.38 -16.49
C LYS A 55 44.45 -17.28 -15.50
N TYR A 56 43.57 -17.58 -14.54
CA TYR A 56 43.39 -16.79 -13.32
C TYR A 56 44.47 -17.14 -12.29
N PRO A 57 45.12 -16.16 -11.63
CA PRO A 57 46.05 -16.45 -10.54
C PRO A 57 45.34 -16.71 -9.21
N LEU A 58 45.86 -17.73 -8.52
CA LEU A 58 45.46 -18.31 -7.25
C LEU A 58 45.67 -17.37 -6.04
N ALA A 59 44.87 -17.64 -5.01
CA ALA A 59 44.89 -17.05 -3.68
C ALA A 59 46.25 -17.18 -2.95
N THR A 60 46.51 -16.23 -2.05
CA THR A 60 47.60 -16.30 -1.05
C THR A 60 47.05 -16.12 0.38
N PRO A 61 47.76 -16.64 1.41
CA PRO A 61 47.16 -17.08 2.67
C PRO A 61 47.21 -16.05 3.82
N ARG A 62 46.32 -16.28 4.80
CA ARG A 62 46.16 -15.57 6.08
C ARG A 62 47.40 -15.59 6.98
N SER A 63 47.51 -14.60 7.87
CA SER A 63 48.41 -14.58 9.04
C SER A 63 47.73 -13.87 10.24
N PRO A 64 48.17 -14.12 11.50
CA PRO A 64 47.25 -14.34 12.64
C PRO A 64 47.03 -13.16 13.61
N LEU A 65 45.98 -13.35 14.43
CA LEU A 65 45.43 -12.52 15.51
C LEU A 65 46.45 -12.07 16.58
N ARG A 66 46.40 -10.80 16.98
CA ARG A 66 46.97 -10.28 18.24
C ARG A 66 45.86 -9.90 19.22
N ARG A 67 45.85 -10.56 20.39
CA ARG A 67 45.04 -10.22 21.56
C ARG A 67 45.60 -9.00 22.28
N GLY A 68 44.75 -8.05 22.62
CA GLY A 68 45.05 -6.96 23.57
C GLY A 68 43.89 -6.77 24.54
N PHE A 69 44.14 -7.00 25.82
CA PHE A 69 43.22 -6.75 26.94
C PHE A 69 43.17 -5.25 27.28
N ARG A 70 41.96 -4.67 27.46
CA ARG A 70 41.74 -3.47 28.30
C ARG A 70 40.37 -3.53 29.02
N ARG A 71 40.37 -2.91 30.21
CA ARG A 71 39.43 -2.99 31.36
C ARG A 71 38.03 -2.37 31.13
N PRO A 72 37.03 -2.71 31.98
CA PRO A 72 35.64 -2.24 31.82
C PRO A 72 35.38 -0.86 32.45
N SER A 73 34.49 -0.10 31.81
CA SER A 73 33.85 1.15 32.28
C SER A 73 32.35 0.92 32.58
N PRO A 74 31.69 1.75 33.41
CA PRO A 74 30.39 1.47 34.06
C PRO A 74 29.19 1.58 33.09
N PRO A 75 27.98 1.12 33.48
CA PRO A 75 26.92 0.79 32.53
C PRO A 75 26.17 2.04 32.05
N GLU A 76 26.26 2.33 30.76
CA GLU A 76 25.34 3.23 30.06
C GLU A 76 24.17 2.41 29.48
N THR A 77 22.95 2.88 29.76
CA THR A 77 21.68 2.39 29.20
C THR A 77 21.70 2.44 27.68
N SER A 78 21.81 1.28 27.03
CA SER A 78 21.93 1.16 25.57
C SER A 78 20.59 1.26 24.86
N LEU A 79 20.26 2.45 24.33
CA LEU A 79 19.48 2.53 23.11
C LEU A 79 20.32 1.86 22.00
N LYS A 80 19.85 0.71 21.49
CA LYS A 80 20.52 0.00 20.40
C LYS A 80 20.59 0.94 19.17
N ARG A 81 21.80 1.32 18.76
CA ARG A 81 22.03 2.00 17.49
C ARG A 81 21.59 1.09 16.33
N PRO A 82 21.02 1.63 15.24
CA PRO A 82 20.64 0.84 14.08
C PRO A 82 21.88 0.11 13.51
N PRO A 83 21.73 -1.11 12.96
CA PRO A 83 22.86 -1.88 12.48
C PRO A 83 23.43 -1.23 11.21
N SER A 84 24.47 -0.39 11.35
CA SER A 84 25.22 0.15 10.22
C SER A 84 26.18 -0.91 9.64
N LYS A 85 25.64 -2.00 9.09
CA LYS A 85 26.40 -2.87 8.18
C LYS A 85 25.94 -2.57 6.76
N ARG A 86 26.37 -1.41 6.23
CA ARG A 86 26.34 -1.20 4.78
C ARG A 86 27.12 -2.32 4.12
N LEU A 87 26.38 -3.13 3.41
CA LEU A 87 26.87 -4.20 2.57
C LEU A 87 27.78 -3.58 1.47
N LYS A 88 29.10 -3.78 1.52
CA LYS A 88 30.08 -3.35 0.50
C LYS A 88 30.77 -4.57 -0.14
N GLY A 89 30.69 -4.67 -1.48
CA GLY A 89 31.21 -5.78 -2.33
C GLY A 89 30.18 -6.88 -2.65
N ASP A 90 29.76 -6.98 -3.93
CA ASP A 90 28.74 -7.90 -4.52
C ASP A 90 27.29 -7.37 -4.65
N PHE A 91 27.08 -6.04 -4.51
CA PHE A 91 25.76 -5.42 -4.31
C PHE A 91 25.09 -4.77 -5.54
N GLN A 92 25.55 -5.03 -6.76
CA GLN A 92 25.06 -4.30 -7.94
C GLN A 92 23.54 -4.45 -8.19
N TYR A 93 22.92 -5.53 -7.71
CA TYR A 93 21.49 -5.82 -7.94
C TYR A 93 20.65 -5.79 -6.65
N LEU A 94 21.18 -5.15 -5.60
CA LEU A 94 20.51 -4.99 -4.31
C LEU A 94 20.17 -3.53 -4.03
N ASP A 95 19.94 -2.74 -5.10
CA ASP A 95 19.51 -1.36 -4.98
C ASP A 95 17.99 -1.29 -4.72
N PHE A 96 17.64 -1.49 -3.45
CA PHE A 96 16.27 -1.41 -2.96
C PHE A 96 16.23 -0.46 -1.76
N PRO A 97 15.25 0.47 -1.68
CA PRO A 97 15.07 1.33 -0.50
C PRO A 97 14.98 0.51 0.80
N VAL A 98 14.29 -0.64 0.74
CA VAL A 98 14.14 -1.58 1.86
C VAL A 98 15.43 -2.29 2.31
N LEU A 99 16.57 -2.04 1.66
CA LEU A 99 17.88 -2.54 2.08
C LEU A 99 18.90 -1.43 2.36
N ASN A 100 18.75 -0.26 1.71
CA ASN A 100 19.80 0.74 1.62
C ASN A 100 19.42 2.11 2.17
N ASP A 101 18.13 2.36 2.44
CA ASP A 101 17.63 3.63 2.96
C ASP A 101 17.31 3.53 4.46
N ASP A 102 18.03 4.30 5.28
CA ASP A 102 17.97 4.19 6.75
C ASP A 102 16.57 4.57 7.30
N GLU A 103 15.88 5.52 6.67
CA GLU A 103 14.52 5.91 7.07
C GLU A 103 13.50 4.82 6.73
N THR A 104 13.61 4.22 5.54
CA THR A 104 12.80 3.09 5.09
C THR A 104 12.99 1.87 5.98
N ILE A 105 14.24 1.52 6.29
CA ILE A 105 14.54 0.41 7.20
C ILE A 105 13.93 0.67 8.57
N THR A 106 14.08 1.88 9.11
CA THR A 106 13.50 2.26 10.41
C THR A 106 11.98 2.19 10.38
N PHE A 107 11.33 2.67 9.31
CA PHE A 107 9.88 2.57 9.15
C PHE A 107 9.41 1.11 9.15
N ILE A 108 10.06 0.25 8.38
CA ILE A 108 9.72 -1.19 8.28
C ILE A 108 9.89 -1.90 9.62
N GLN A 109 10.98 -1.63 10.36
CA GLN A 109 11.24 -2.23 11.68
C GLN A 109 10.16 -1.89 12.72
N ASN A 110 9.45 -0.76 12.54
CA ASN A 110 8.42 -0.30 13.46
C ASN A 110 7.00 -0.47 12.87
N SER A 111 6.86 -1.20 11.77
CA SER A 111 5.59 -1.40 11.06
C SER A 111 5.36 -2.88 10.74
N LYS A 112 4.15 -3.22 10.29
CA LYS A 112 3.84 -4.55 9.73
C LYS A 112 3.99 -4.50 8.21
N VAL A 113 5.02 -5.15 7.67
CA VAL A 113 5.33 -5.18 6.24
C VAL A 113 5.54 -6.62 5.75
N MET A 114 4.83 -6.99 4.69
CA MET A 114 4.95 -8.31 4.07
C MET A 114 5.70 -8.21 2.74
N LEU A 115 6.93 -8.72 2.73
CA LEU A 115 7.81 -8.71 1.58
C LEU A 115 7.61 -9.99 0.77
N ILE A 116 7.02 -9.89 -0.41
CA ILE A 116 6.66 -11.04 -1.25
C ILE A 116 7.64 -11.12 -2.42
N MET A 117 8.51 -12.13 -2.41
CA MET A 117 9.42 -12.34 -3.54
C MET A 117 8.65 -12.79 -4.78
N LYS A 118 9.07 -12.35 -5.95
CA LYS A 118 8.56 -12.85 -7.24
C LYS A 118 9.71 -12.99 -8.23
N GLY A 119 9.76 -14.11 -8.94
CA GLY A 119 10.81 -14.38 -9.91
C GLY A 119 11.06 -15.85 -10.18
N ILE A 120 11.69 -16.14 -11.31
CA ILE A 120 11.96 -17.50 -11.79
C ILE A 120 13.09 -18.15 -10.96
N PRO A 121 13.10 -19.47 -10.69
CA PRO A 121 14.25 -20.13 -10.05
C PRO A 121 15.58 -19.75 -10.72
N GLY A 122 16.61 -19.43 -9.91
CA GLY A 122 17.90 -18.90 -10.41
C GLY A 122 17.99 -17.37 -10.51
N SER A 123 16.87 -16.64 -10.33
CA SER A 123 16.85 -15.17 -10.46
C SER A 123 17.42 -14.39 -9.26
N GLY A 124 17.84 -15.06 -8.18
CA GLY A 124 18.40 -14.40 -6.99
C GLY A 124 17.40 -14.02 -5.89
N LYS A 125 16.15 -14.50 -5.93
CA LYS A 125 15.13 -14.26 -4.86
C LYS A 125 15.61 -14.65 -3.47
N THR A 126 16.06 -15.89 -3.28
CA THR A 126 16.52 -16.39 -1.98
C THR A 126 17.74 -15.62 -1.47
N PHE A 127 18.58 -15.11 -2.38
CA PHE A 127 19.67 -14.21 -2.01
C PHE A 127 19.14 -12.86 -1.50
N LEU A 128 18.17 -12.26 -2.20
CA LEU A 128 17.49 -11.03 -1.75
C LEU A 128 16.76 -11.25 -0.41
N ALA A 129 15.99 -12.33 -0.26
CA ALA A 129 15.29 -12.69 0.97
C ALA A 129 16.25 -12.87 2.15
N LYS A 130 17.41 -13.49 1.93
CA LYS A 130 18.47 -13.60 2.93
C LYS A 130 19.05 -12.24 3.33
N LYS A 131 19.25 -11.32 2.37
CA LYS A 131 19.72 -9.96 2.70
C LYS A 131 18.69 -9.17 3.48
N LEU A 132 17.41 -9.31 3.14
CA LEU A 132 16.32 -8.73 3.92
C LEU A 132 16.29 -9.28 5.34
N SER A 133 16.43 -10.59 5.55
CA SER A 133 16.46 -11.17 6.91
C SER A 133 17.71 -10.81 7.71
N GLU A 134 18.84 -10.51 7.06
CA GLU A 134 20.04 -9.95 7.71
C GLU A 134 19.81 -8.51 8.19
N VAL A 135 19.03 -7.70 7.47
CA VAL A 135 18.71 -6.30 7.81
C VAL A 135 17.60 -6.20 8.87
N TYR A 136 16.57 -7.04 8.74
CA TYR A 136 15.42 -7.06 9.63
C TYR A 136 15.55 -8.21 10.64
N GLU A 137 16.30 -7.95 11.72
CA GLU A 137 16.42 -8.90 12.84
C GLU A 137 15.03 -9.26 13.38
N GLY A 138 14.71 -10.55 13.45
CA GLY A 138 13.39 -11.05 13.83
C GLY A 138 12.41 -11.25 12.67
N ALA A 139 12.78 -10.94 11.42
CA ALA A 139 11.94 -11.24 10.26
C ALA A 139 11.67 -12.75 10.12
N VAL A 140 10.41 -13.10 9.85
CA VAL A 140 10.01 -14.49 9.63
C VAL A 140 10.05 -14.80 8.13
N VAL A 141 11.05 -15.59 7.73
CA VAL A 141 11.13 -16.11 6.35
C VAL A 141 10.24 -17.34 6.20
N CYS A 142 9.37 -17.32 5.20
CA CYS A 142 8.46 -18.40 4.84
C CYS A 142 8.78 -18.85 3.40
N SER A 143 9.13 -20.12 3.23
CA SER A 143 9.41 -20.72 1.92
C SER A 143 8.91 -22.16 1.88
N ALA A 144 8.32 -22.56 0.76
CA ALA A 144 7.94 -23.96 0.55
C ALA A 144 9.19 -24.86 0.48
N ASP A 145 10.32 -24.36 -0.04
CA ASP A 145 11.56 -25.13 -0.15
C ASP A 145 12.11 -25.54 1.22
N SER A 146 11.80 -24.78 2.29
CA SER A 146 12.22 -25.11 3.66
C SER A 146 11.58 -26.40 4.20
N PHE A 147 10.47 -26.84 3.62
CA PHE A 147 9.81 -28.11 3.97
C PHE A 147 10.69 -29.32 3.62
N PHE A 148 11.44 -29.23 2.52
CA PHE A 148 12.30 -30.30 2.01
C PHE A 148 13.70 -30.31 2.62
N ILE A 149 13.96 -29.49 3.64
CA ILE A 149 15.26 -29.46 4.31
C ILE A 149 15.22 -30.40 5.52
N HIS A 150 15.93 -31.53 5.42
CA HIS A 150 16.05 -32.53 6.47
C HIS A 150 17.52 -32.65 6.90
N ASN A 151 17.81 -32.42 8.18
CA ASN A 151 19.18 -32.44 8.72
C ASN A 151 20.18 -31.52 7.98
N GLY A 152 19.68 -30.47 7.32
CA GLY A 152 20.50 -29.55 6.51
C GLY A 152 20.70 -29.98 5.06
N GLU A 153 20.18 -31.13 4.65
CA GLU A 153 20.18 -31.62 3.26
C GLU A 153 18.81 -31.36 2.61
N TYR A 154 18.82 -31.07 1.32
CA TYR A 154 17.60 -30.79 0.54
C TYR A 154 17.13 -32.06 -0.18
N GLU A 155 15.95 -32.55 0.19
CA GLU A 155 15.35 -33.78 -0.32
C GLU A 155 14.00 -33.48 -0.97
N PHE A 156 14.01 -33.17 -2.27
CA PHE A 156 12.77 -32.83 -2.99
C PHE A 156 11.90 -34.05 -3.27
N ASP A 157 10.65 -33.99 -2.81
CA ASP A 157 9.59 -34.92 -3.20
C ASP A 157 8.45 -34.17 -3.92
N ARG A 158 8.20 -34.56 -5.17
CA ARG A 158 7.16 -33.96 -6.00
C ARG A 158 5.76 -34.23 -5.42
N ASP A 159 5.55 -35.39 -4.81
CA ASP A 159 4.22 -35.77 -4.30
C ASP A 159 3.83 -34.98 -3.05
N GLN A 160 4.81 -34.36 -2.38
CA GLN A 160 4.64 -33.52 -1.20
C GLN A 160 4.61 -32.02 -1.52
N LEU A 161 4.62 -31.61 -2.79
CA LEU A 161 4.57 -30.19 -3.19
C LEU A 161 3.39 -29.43 -2.58
N LYS A 162 2.23 -30.08 -2.49
CA LYS A 162 1.03 -29.49 -1.89
C LYS A 162 1.26 -29.23 -0.40
N ASP A 163 1.80 -30.21 0.32
CA ASP A 163 2.07 -30.12 1.75
C ASP A 163 3.15 -29.07 2.04
N ALA A 164 4.18 -28.96 1.19
CA ALA A 164 5.21 -27.92 1.29
C ALA A 164 4.64 -26.50 1.15
N HIS A 165 3.69 -26.31 0.23
CA HIS A 165 2.99 -25.03 0.10
C HIS A 165 2.08 -24.76 1.30
N GLU A 166 1.34 -25.76 1.79
CA GLU A 166 0.50 -25.62 3.00
C GLU A 166 1.35 -25.29 4.23
N PHE A 167 2.51 -25.91 4.39
CA PHE A 167 3.48 -25.61 5.44
C PHE A 167 3.93 -24.13 5.39
N CYS A 168 4.32 -23.64 4.21
CA CYS A 168 4.71 -22.24 4.03
C CYS A 168 3.54 -21.26 4.35
N GLN A 169 2.33 -21.61 3.93
CA GLN A 169 1.12 -20.83 4.18
C GLN A 169 0.75 -20.77 5.66
N GLN A 170 0.85 -21.89 6.38
CA GLN A 170 0.62 -21.96 7.82
C GLN A 170 1.65 -21.13 8.59
N ARG A 171 2.93 -21.24 8.21
CA ARG A 171 4.02 -20.43 8.80
C ARG A 171 3.77 -18.93 8.64
N ALA A 172 3.35 -18.49 7.45
CA ALA A 172 3.03 -17.08 7.19
C ALA A 172 1.80 -16.62 7.99
N SER A 173 0.77 -17.48 8.10
CA SER A 173 -0.43 -17.17 8.89
C SER A 173 -0.10 -17.04 10.37
N HIS A 174 0.68 -17.97 10.92
CA HIS A 174 1.12 -17.95 12.30
C HIS A 174 1.97 -16.71 12.60
N ALA A 175 2.92 -16.37 11.73
CA ALA A 175 3.74 -15.16 11.89
C ALA A 175 2.88 -13.88 11.92
N ALA A 176 1.84 -13.81 11.09
CA ALA A 176 0.91 -12.68 11.07
C ALA A 176 -0.02 -12.63 12.30
N GLN A 177 -0.40 -13.80 12.85
CA GLN A 177 -1.17 -13.90 14.10
C GLN A 177 -0.34 -13.46 15.31
N GLU A 178 0.95 -13.79 15.32
CA GLU A 178 1.92 -13.36 16.33
C GLU A 178 2.44 -11.93 16.10
N ASN A 179 1.81 -11.14 15.23
CA ASN A 179 2.16 -9.74 14.93
C ASN A 179 3.63 -9.51 14.53
N SER A 180 4.28 -10.48 13.89
CA SER A 180 5.69 -10.33 13.45
C SER A 180 5.83 -9.13 12.50
N HIS A 181 6.63 -8.12 12.84
CA HIS A 181 6.78 -6.90 12.03
C HIS A 181 7.07 -7.16 10.55
N VAL A 182 8.00 -8.08 10.27
CA VAL A 182 8.44 -8.37 8.90
C VAL A 182 8.22 -9.85 8.58
N ILE A 183 7.42 -10.11 7.56
CA ILE A 183 7.22 -11.46 7.01
C ILE A 183 7.76 -11.47 5.58
N ILE A 184 8.67 -12.40 5.29
CA ILE A 184 9.30 -12.55 3.97
C ILE A 184 8.80 -13.83 3.33
N ILE A 185 8.13 -13.72 2.19
CA ILE A 185 7.67 -14.88 1.41
C ILE A 185 8.68 -15.15 0.30
N ASP A 186 9.55 -16.14 0.49
CA ASP A 186 10.57 -16.56 -0.49
C ASP A 186 10.07 -17.75 -1.33
N ASN A 187 9.06 -17.47 -2.15
CA ASN A 187 8.53 -18.38 -3.17
C ASN A 187 8.67 -17.76 -4.57
N THR A 188 8.46 -18.55 -5.62
CA THR A 188 8.64 -18.06 -7.00
C THR A 188 7.55 -17.10 -7.46
N ASN A 189 6.30 -17.32 -7.04
CA ASN A 189 5.15 -16.46 -7.35
C ASN A 189 5.06 -16.08 -8.84
N VAL A 190 5.28 -17.06 -9.73
CA VAL A 190 5.37 -16.89 -11.20
C VAL A 190 4.05 -16.34 -11.74
N ARG A 191 2.94 -16.82 -11.19
CA ARG A 191 1.57 -16.39 -11.54
C ARG A 191 0.94 -15.59 -10.40
N ASN A 192 0.05 -14.66 -10.74
CA ASN A 192 -0.53 -13.73 -9.77
C ASN A 192 -1.37 -14.44 -8.69
N TRP A 193 -2.02 -15.57 -9.03
CA TRP A 193 -2.81 -16.34 -8.07
C TRP A 193 -1.97 -17.00 -6.97
N GLU A 194 -0.67 -17.25 -7.21
CA GLU A 194 0.24 -17.84 -6.22
C GLU A 194 0.48 -16.89 -5.04
N MET A 195 0.40 -15.57 -5.28
CA MET A 195 0.53 -14.54 -4.25
C MET A 195 -0.78 -14.29 -3.48
N LYS A 196 -1.93 -14.72 -4.01
CA LYS A 196 -3.25 -14.33 -3.49
C LYS A 196 -3.40 -14.65 -2.01
N PHE A 197 -2.98 -15.84 -1.59
CA PHE A 197 -3.07 -16.26 -0.19
C PHE A 197 -2.32 -15.31 0.75
N TYR A 198 -1.09 -14.93 0.38
CA TYR A 198 -0.26 -14.03 1.19
C TYR A 198 -0.80 -12.60 1.19
N LEU A 199 -1.30 -12.11 0.04
CA LEU A 199 -1.97 -10.80 -0.04
C LEU A 199 -3.24 -10.75 0.82
N ASP A 200 -4.01 -11.85 0.86
CA ASP A 200 -5.20 -11.96 1.72
C ASP A 200 -4.82 -11.98 3.21
N ILE A 201 -3.69 -12.61 3.60
CA ILE A 201 -3.14 -12.50 4.97
C ILE A 201 -2.72 -11.07 5.25
N ALA A 202 -1.96 -10.44 4.35
CA ALA A 202 -1.46 -9.09 4.54
C ALA A 202 -2.63 -8.12 4.78
N LYS A 203 -3.68 -8.22 3.97
CA LYS A 203 -4.91 -7.44 4.16
C LYS A 203 -5.56 -7.72 5.52
N ARG A 204 -5.80 -8.98 5.87
CA ARG A 204 -6.50 -9.37 7.11
C ARG A 204 -5.76 -8.95 8.38
N HIS A 205 -4.43 -8.96 8.34
CA HIS A 205 -3.57 -8.64 9.49
C HIS A 205 -2.89 -7.27 9.35
N ARG A 206 -3.36 -6.43 8.42
CA ARG A 206 -2.95 -5.01 8.27
C ARG A 206 -1.46 -4.81 7.99
N TYR A 207 -0.88 -5.72 7.21
CA TYR A 207 0.46 -5.55 6.66
C TYR A 207 0.41 -4.70 5.40
N ILE A 208 1.40 -3.85 5.22
CA ILE A 208 1.69 -3.22 3.93
C ILE A 208 2.36 -4.30 3.05
N PRO A 209 1.72 -4.78 1.96
CA PRO A 209 2.36 -5.73 1.06
C PRO A 209 3.35 -5.00 0.16
N LEU A 210 4.49 -5.63 -0.11
CA LEU A 210 5.46 -5.17 -1.10
C LEU A 210 5.95 -6.36 -1.93
N VAL A 211 5.60 -6.40 -3.21
CA VAL A 211 6.10 -7.42 -4.13
C VAL A 211 7.45 -7.00 -4.68
N LEU A 212 8.48 -7.83 -4.49
CA LEU A 212 9.85 -7.57 -4.89
C LEU A 212 10.30 -8.55 -5.97
N GLU A 213 10.75 -8.00 -7.09
CA GLU A 213 11.36 -8.75 -8.19
C GLU A 213 12.89 -8.52 -8.18
N PRO A 214 13.73 -9.58 -8.28
CA PRO A 214 15.17 -9.41 -8.38
C PRO A 214 15.57 -8.58 -9.60
N GLN A 215 16.50 -7.65 -9.41
CA GLN A 215 16.98 -6.74 -10.46
C GLN A 215 18.15 -7.32 -11.28
N THR A 216 18.38 -8.63 -11.20
CA THR A 216 19.47 -9.28 -11.94
C THR A 216 19.19 -9.23 -13.46
N PRO A 217 20.17 -8.85 -14.31
CA PRO A 217 19.97 -8.75 -15.76
C PRO A 217 19.47 -10.04 -16.44
N TRP A 218 19.77 -11.20 -15.85
CA TRP A 218 19.36 -12.51 -16.34
C TRP A 218 18.03 -13.03 -15.77
N ALA A 219 17.27 -12.21 -15.04
CA ALA A 219 16.07 -12.65 -14.29
C ALA A 219 15.01 -13.36 -15.15
N MET A 220 15.08 -13.19 -16.48
CA MET A 220 14.17 -13.77 -17.48
C MET A 220 14.89 -14.60 -18.57
N ASP A 221 16.20 -14.84 -18.45
CA ASP A 221 16.99 -15.64 -19.40
C ASP A 221 16.97 -17.12 -18.99
N PRO A 222 16.31 -18.02 -19.74
CA PRO A 222 16.18 -19.42 -19.35
C PRO A 222 17.51 -20.16 -19.19
N CYS A 223 18.51 -19.85 -20.02
CA CYS A 223 19.81 -20.51 -20.00
C CYS A 223 20.57 -20.13 -18.74
N GLU A 224 20.68 -18.82 -18.47
CA GLU A 224 21.39 -18.30 -17.31
C GLU A 224 20.73 -18.69 -15.98
N LEU A 225 19.39 -18.76 -15.96
CA LEU A 225 18.59 -19.21 -14.82
C LEU A 225 18.77 -20.72 -14.56
N ALA A 226 18.81 -21.54 -15.61
CA ALA A 226 19.08 -22.97 -15.51
C ALA A 226 20.47 -23.26 -14.94
N LEU A 227 21.47 -22.46 -15.31
CA LEU A 227 22.84 -22.56 -14.78
C LEU A 227 22.96 -22.14 -13.31
N ARG A 228 22.11 -21.21 -12.85
CA ARG A 228 22.22 -20.60 -11.50
C ARG A 228 21.28 -21.17 -10.45
N ASN A 229 20.26 -21.92 -10.85
CA ASN A 229 19.31 -22.45 -9.88
C ASN A 229 19.95 -23.57 -9.04
N SER A 230 19.72 -23.54 -7.74
CA SER A 230 20.29 -24.50 -6.77
C SER A 230 19.67 -25.90 -6.85
N HIS A 231 18.56 -26.04 -7.58
CA HIS A 231 17.72 -27.24 -7.59
C HIS A 231 17.90 -28.09 -8.86
N GLY A 232 18.87 -27.75 -9.71
CA GLY A 232 19.16 -28.49 -10.95
C GLY A 232 18.01 -28.51 -11.97
N ILE A 233 17.09 -27.53 -11.90
CA ILE A 233 15.94 -27.42 -12.81
C ILE A 233 16.46 -27.17 -14.23
N SER A 234 16.10 -28.06 -15.16
CA SER A 234 16.51 -27.97 -16.56
C SER A 234 16.01 -26.68 -17.25
N GLU A 235 16.78 -26.20 -18.24
CA GLU A 235 16.42 -25.06 -19.10
C GLU A 235 15.03 -25.20 -19.70
N LYS A 236 14.65 -26.41 -20.13
CA LYS A 236 13.31 -26.68 -20.68
C LYS A 236 12.20 -26.31 -19.69
N ILE A 237 12.35 -26.66 -18.40
CA ILE A 237 11.35 -26.34 -17.36
C ILE A 237 11.40 -24.84 -17.01
N ILE A 238 12.59 -24.25 -16.95
CA ILE A 238 12.75 -22.81 -16.72
C ILE A 238 12.09 -22.01 -17.84
N ALA A 239 12.30 -22.36 -19.10
CA ALA A 239 11.67 -21.72 -20.26
C ALA A 239 10.15 -21.79 -20.19
N GLN A 240 9.58 -22.91 -19.74
CA GLN A 240 8.14 -23.03 -19.47
C GLN A 240 7.70 -22.06 -18.37
N LYS A 241 8.45 -21.94 -17.27
CA LYS A 241 8.14 -21.00 -16.18
C LYS A 241 8.20 -19.55 -16.66
N VAL A 242 9.22 -19.17 -17.44
CA VAL A 242 9.35 -17.85 -18.07
C VAL A 242 8.14 -17.56 -18.96
N HIS A 243 7.74 -18.53 -19.80
CA HIS A 243 6.57 -18.37 -20.66
C HIS A 243 5.25 -18.15 -19.89
N THR A 244 5.13 -18.73 -18.70
CA THR A 244 3.95 -18.57 -17.83
C THR A 244 4.03 -17.41 -16.85
N TYR A 245 5.12 -16.63 -16.87
CA TYR A 245 5.32 -15.51 -15.97
C TYR A 245 4.27 -14.42 -16.22
N GLN A 246 3.55 -14.04 -15.17
CA GLN A 246 2.57 -12.97 -15.24
C GLN A 246 3.15 -11.70 -14.59
N PRO A 247 3.14 -10.55 -15.29
CA PRO A 247 3.58 -9.29 -14.70
C PRO A 247 2.62 -8.88 -13.57
N VAL A 248 3.18 -8.22 -12.57
CA VAL A 248 2.38 -7.67 -11.48
C VAL A 248 1.73 -6.37 -11.95
N GLN A 249 0.40 -6.34 -11.89
CA GLN A 249 -0.39 -5.18 -12.28
C GLN A 249 -1.32 -4.82 -11.12
N PRO A 250 -0.88 -3.95 -10.21
CA PRO A 250 -1.70 -3.52 -9.08
C PRO A 250 -2.98 -2.80 -9.54
N ILE A 251 -3.96 -2.73 -8.64
CA ILE A 251 -5.19 -1.94 -8.79
C ILE A 251 -4.89 -0.45 -8.64
N TYR A 252 -4.03 -0.08 -7.69
CA TYR A 252 -3.54 1.29 -7.51
C TYR A 252 -2.19 1.31 -6.78
N TYR A 253 -1.47 2.43 -6.92
CA TYR A 253 -0.24 2.76 -6.20
C TYR A 253 -0.52 3.93 -5.26
N GLY A 254 0.22 4.01 -4.16
CA GLY A 254 0.05 5.08 -3.19
C GLY A 254 0.98 4.96 -1.99
N TRP A 255 0.85 5.93 -1.09
CA TRP A 255 1.56 5.95 0.17
C TRP A 255 0.69 5.35 1.27
N PHE A 256 1.16 4.28 1.90
CA PHE A 256 0.45 3.53 2.94
C PHE A 256 1.05 3.84 4.30
N LEU A 257 0.20 4.17 5.28
CA LEU A 257 0.60 4.35 6.66
C LEU A 257 0.75 3.00 7.36
N ASN A 258 1.39 2.99 8.54
CA ASN A 258 1.29 1.83 9.43
C ASN A 258 -0.06 1.83 10.17
N GLU A 259 -0.38 0.71 10.82
CA GLU A 259 -1.65 0.51 11.54
C GLU A 259 -1.90 1.56 12.64
N VAL A 260 -0.87 1.88 13.42
CA VAL A 260 -1.00 2.80 14.56
C VAL A 260 -1.23 4.24 14.09
N ASP A 261 -0.47 4.69 13.11
CA ASP A 261 -0.62 6.02 12.52
C ASP A 261 -1.97 6.15 11.79
N SER A 262 -2.43 5.08 11.13
CA SER A 262 -3.75 5.04 10.51
C SER A 262 -4.86 5.28 11.52
N GLN A 263 -4.82 4.59 12.66
CA GLN A 263 -5.79 4.75 13.74
C GLN A 263 -5.69 6.14 14.38
N LYS A 264 -4.47 6.61 14.67
CA LYS A 264 -4.24 7.93 15.25
C LYS A 264 -4.80 9.06 14.39
N ILE A 265 -4.57 9.03 13.07
CA ILE A 265 -5.08 10.07 12.16
C ILE A 265 -6.61 10.00 12.01
N CYS A 266 -7.21 8.80 12.03
CA CYS A 266 -8.66 8.66 12.09
C CYS A 266 -9.25 9.30 13.36
N LEU A 267 -8.61 9.07 14.52
CA LEU A 267 -9.03 9.69 15.79
C LEU A 267 -8.90 11.21 15.75
N ILE A 268 -7.80 11.74 15.22
CA ILE A 268 -7.62 13.19 14.99
C ILE A 268 -8.76 13.74 14.11
N GLY A 269 -9.10 13.05 13.01
CA GLY A 269 -10.21 13.45 12.15
C GLY A 269 -11.57 13.45 12.87
N GLN A 270 -11.83 12.47 13.74
CA GLN A 270 -13.05 12.41 14.55
C GLN A 270 -13.10 13.55 15.58
N GLN A 271 -11.97 13.87 16.23
CA GLN A 271 -11.88 15.01 17.14
C GLN A 271 -12.18 16.33 16.42
N TRP A 272 -11.65 16.50 15.21
CA TRP A 272 -11.96 17.66 14.37
C TRP A 272 -13.44 17.77 14.00
N LEU A 273 -14.08 16.65 13.65
CA LEU A 273 -15.51 16.61 13.42
C LEU A 273 -16.30 17.00 14.68
N GLN A 274 -15.93 16.49 15.85
CA GLN A 274 -16.59 16.84 17.12
C GLN A 274 -16.46 18.34 17.43
N GLN A 275 -15.29 18.93 17.19
CA GLN A 275 -15.10 20.37 17.37
C GLN A 275 -15.94 21.17 16.35
N ALA A 276 -16.03 20.73 15.10
CA ALA A 276 -16.89 21.37 14.11
C ALA A 276 -18.38 21.32 14.53
N LEU A 277 -18.83 20.21 15.12
CA LEU A 277 -20.20 20.06 15.64
C LEU A 277 -20.53 20.98 16.82
N SER A 278 -19.53 21.62 17.45
CA SER A 278 -19.76 22.66 18.46
C SER A 278 -20.05 24.04 17.86
N VAL A 279 -19.94 24.19 16.55
CA VAL A 279 -20.30 25.41 15.81
C VAL A 279 -21.73 25.27 15.30
N ASP A 280 -22.64 26.11 15.78
CA ASP A 280 -24.08 26.03 15.47
C ASP A 280 -24.36 26.02 13.95
N ASP A 281 -23.70 26.91 13.20
CA ASP A 281 -23.87 27.01 11.74
C ASP A 281 -23.42 25.74 11.00
N PHE A 282 -22.34 25.09 11.47
CA PHE A 282 -21.90 23.81 10.93
C PHE A 282 -22.92 22.71 11.26
N LEU A 283 -23.37 22.62 12.51
CA LEU A 283 -24.33 21.61 12.94
C LEU A 283 -25.63 21.74 12.16
N GLN A 284 -26.13 22.98 11.99
CA GLN A 284 -27.34 23.25 11.22
C GLN A 284 -27.17 22.85 9.76
N ASP A 285 -26.13 23.35 9.07
CA ASP A 285 -25.90 23.04 7.65
C ASP A 285 -25.70 21.53 7.43
N PHE A 286 -24.92 20.86 8.28
CA PHE A 286 -24.70 19.42 8.16
C PHE A 286 -26.01 18.63 8.38
N SER A 287 -26.83 19.02 9.36
CA SER A 287 -28.13 18.40 9.64
C SER A 287 -29.12 18.60 8.50
N GLU A 288 -29.17 19.79 7.89
CA GLU A 288 -30.03 20.08 6.74
C GLU A 288 -29.65 19.23 5.51
N ASN A 289 -28.35 19.06 5.28
CA ASN A 289 -27.84 18.27 4.14
C ASN A 289 -27.96 16.75 4.34
N THR A 290 -27.94 16.26 5.57
CA THR A 290 -27.94 14.81 5.88
C THR A 290 -29.26 14.29 6.46
N GLN A 291 -30.14 15.18 6.92
CA GLN A 291 -31.37 14.88 7.65
C GLN A 291 -31.15 14.16 8.99
N LEU A 292 -29.94 14.25 9.56
CA LEU A 292 -29.61 13.71 10.87
C LEU A 292 -29.98 14.74 11.94
N LEU A 293 -30.46 14.28 13.10
CA LEU A 293 -31.08 15.13 14.12
C LEU A 293 -30.26 15.23 15.40
N SER A 294 -29.21 14.41 15.55
CA SER A 294 -28.35 14.42 16.74
C SER A 294 -26.86 14.32 16.40
N VAL A 295 -26.04 14.87 17.30
CA VAL A 295 -24.57 14.78 17.24
C VAL A 295 -24.11 13.32 17.21
N GLU A 296 -24.75 12.44 17.97
CA GLU A 296 -24.43 11.01 18.00
C GLU A 296 -24.68 10.34 16.65
N GLU A 297 -25.81 10.65 15.99
CA GLU A 297 -26.09 10.17 14.64
C GLU A 297 -25.05 10.66 13.62
N ILE A 298 -24.60 11.91 13.73
CA ILE A 298 -23.58 12.48 12.82
C ILE A 298 -22.21 11.82 13.03
N ILE A 299 -21.81 11.57 14.28
CA ILE A 299 -20.57 10.85 14.57
C ILE A 299 -20.64 9.41 14.00
N ASN A 300 -21.79 8.75 14.15
CA ASN A 300 -22.01 7.38 13.65
C ASN A 300 -22.26 7.31 12.13
N PHE A 301 -22.59 8.44 11.49
CA PHE A 301 -22.83 8.52 10.05
C PHE A 301 -21.57 8.21 9.25
N PHE A 302 -20.43 8.68 9.74
CA PHE A 302 -19.14 8.44 9.14
C PHE A 302 -18.59 7.08 9.55
N SER A 303 -18.66 6.12 8.63
CA SER A 303 -18.13 4.77 8.84
C SER A 303 -17.00 4.45 7.85
N ARG A 304 -16.13 3.52 8.27
CA ARG A 304 -15.11 2.89 7.43
C ARG A 304 -15.52 1.52 6.92
N ASP A 305 -16.69 1.00 7.32
CA ASP A 305 -17.16 -0.35 7.00
C ASP A 305 -17.34 -0.58 5.48
N SER A 306 -17.53 0.50 4.72
CA SER A 306 -17.74 0.45 3.27
C SER A 306 -16.44 0.47 2.45
N PHE A 307 -15.27 0.51 3.10
CA PHE A 307 -13.99 0.60 2.42
C PHE A 307 -13.65 -0.73 1.76
N VAL A 308 -13.45 -0.73 0.44
CA VAL A 308 -13.24 -1.94 -0.38
C VAL A 308 -11.97 -2.70 0.03
N ASP A 309 -11.00 -2.01 0.63
CA ASP A 309 -9.74 -2.55 1.14
C ASP A 309 -9.77 -2.93 2.63
N GLY A 310 -10.94 -2.93 3.27
CA GLY A 310 -11.09 -3.39 4.65
C GLY A 310 -10.78 -2.33 5.71
N GLY A 311 -10.68 -1.05 5.35
CA GLY A 311 -10.83 0.07 6.28
C GLY A 311 -9.76 0.20 7.37
N ASP A 312 -8.67 -0.55 7.34
CA ASP A 312 -7.77 -0.61 8.50
C ASP A 312 -6.46 0.17 8.35
N ILE A 313 -5.92 0.28 7.13
CA ILE A 313 -4.72 1.07 6.84
C ILE A 313 -5.09 2.28 5.99
N LEU A 314 -4.75 3.47 6.46
CA LEU A 314 -4.86 4.69 5.66
C LEU A 314 -3.83 4.68 4.55
N HIS A 315 -4.26 5.11 3.37
CA HIS A 315 -3.38 5.31 2.23
C HIS A 315 -3.80 6.54 1.43
N SER A 316 -2.84 7.17 0.78
CA SER A 316 -3.10 8.19 -0.23
C SER A 316 -2.79 7.62 -1.61
N THR A 317 -3.81 7.45 -2.43
CA THR A 317 -3.66 6.90 -3.78
C THR A 317 -2.92 7.91 -4.64
N ALA A 318 -1.78 7.54 -5.22
CA ALA A 318 -1.02 8.36 -6.17
C ALA A 318 -1.48 8.12 -7.62
N LYS A 319 -1.86 6.87 -7.95
CA LYS A 319 -2.41 6.49 -9.26
C LYS A 319 -3.30 5.26 -9.15
N PHE A 320 -4.54 5.39 -9.61
CA PHE A 320 -5.39 4.24 -9.92
C PHE A 320 -5.03 3.65 -11.29
N THR A 321 -4.70 2.36 -11.34
CA THR A 321 -4.22 1.66 -12.55
C THR A 321 -5.20 0.62 -13.07
N ALA A 322 -6.17 0.18 -12.25
CA ALA A 322 -7.17 -0.83 -12.60
C ALA A 322 -6.57 -2.12 -13.19
N ARG A 323 -5.45 -2.59 -12.63
CA ARG A 323 -4.66 -3.71 -13.16
C ARG A 323 -4.20 -3.48 -14.61
N GLY A 324 -3.61 -2.32 -14.85
CA GLY A 324 -3.09 -1.90 -16.15
C GLY A 324 -4.14 -1.44 -17.16
N LYS A 325 -5.44 -1.42 -16.80
CA LYS A 325 -6.53 -1.05 -17.72
C LYS A 325 -6.85 0.44 -17.74
N ALA A 326 -6.48 1.19 -16.71
CA ALA A 326 -6.75 2.62 -16.65
C ALA A 326 -5.82 3.40 -17.60
N GLN A 327 -6.24 4.59 -18.01
CA GLN A 327 -5.44 5.46 -18.88
C GLN A 327 -4.09 5.80 -18.24
N GLY A 328 -3.02 5.62 -19.01
CA GLY A 328 -1.64 5.85 -18.59
C GLY A 328 -1.10 4.86 -17.55
N ALA A 329 -1.85 3.77 -17.26
CA ALA A 329 -1.44 2.82 -16.23
C ALA A 329 -0.14 2.09 -16.59
N MET A 330 0.02 1.63 -17.84
CA MET A 330 1.21 0.88 -18.26
C MET A 330 2.46 1.76 -18.31
N GLU A 331 2.32 3.03 -18.70
CA GLU A 331 3.41 4.02 -18.65
C GLU A 331 3.84 4.27 -17.20
N TYR A 332 2.87 4.47 -16.31
CA TYR A 332 3.14 4.66 -14.88
C TYR A 332 3.84 3.44 -14.25
N ILE A 333 3.31 2.23 -14.48
CA ILE A 333 3.88 0.97 -13.95
C ILE A 333 5.31 0.73 -14.47
N SER A 334 5.60 1.13 -15.71
CA SER A 334 6.91 0.90 -16.32
C SER A 334 7.95 1.97 -16.00
N SER A 335 7.53 3.13 -15.49
CA SER A 335 8.39 4.27 -15.12
C SER A 335 9.50 3.89 -14.16
N SER A 336 10.71 4.38 -14.42
CA SER A 336 11.87 4.20 -13.54
C SER A 336 11.68 4.88 -12.19
N VAL A 337 11.00 6.04 -12.16
CA VAL A 337 10.73 6.78 -10.92
C VAL A 337 9.83 5.96 -10.00
N VAL A 338 8.73 5.41 -10.55
CA VAL A 338 7.81 4.56 -9.79
C VAL A 338 8.49 3.29 -9.31
N LYS A 339 9.23 2.59 -10.18
CA LYS A 339 9.98 1.38 -9.81
C LYS A 339 11.04 1.63 -8.75
N GLY A 340 11.78 2.75 -8.84
CA GLY A 340 12.81 3.13 -7.88
C GLY A 340 12.24 3.50 -6.51
N ALA A 341 11.05 4.11 -6.47
CA ALA A 341 10.37 4.48 -5.23
C ALA A 341 9.61 3.31 -4.56
N MET A 342 9.42 2.17 -5.23
CA MET A 342 8.69 1.03 -4.64
C MET A 342 9.36 0.56 -3.33
N GLY A 343 8.60 0.63 -2.24
CA GLY A 343 9.05 0.28 -0.90
C GLY A 343 9.78 1.40 -0.16
N GLN A 344 9.95 2.59 -0.75
CA GLN A 344 10.59 3.74 -0.11
C GLN A 344 9.65 4.40 0.91
N CYS A 345 10.23 4.85 2.02
CA CYS A 345 9.54 5.66 3.02
C CYS A 345 9.50 7.14 2.62
N PHE A 346 8.35 7.78 2.82
CA PHE A 346 8.11 9.20 2.60
C PHE A 346 7.42 9.83 3.82
N GLN A 347 7.82 11.04 4.17
CA GLN A 347 7.10 11.88 5.13
C GLN A 347 6.00 12.66 4.41
N LEU A 348 4.75 12.48 4.81
CA LEU A 348 3.59 13.19 4.29
C LEU A 348 3.17 14.31 5.24
N HIS A 349 2.66 15.41 4.67
CA HIS A 349 2.20 16.58 5.42
C HIS A 349 0.68 16.71 5.30
N ILE A 350 -0.02 16.57 6.42
CA ILE A 350 -1.45 16.85 6.55
C ILE A 350 -1.61 18.31 6.97
N ILE A 351 -2.34 19.04 6.15
CA ILE A 351 -2.45 20.52 6.20
C ILE A 351 -3.90 21.00 6.38
N GLY A 352 -4.86 20.08 6.45
CA GLY A 352 -6.27 20.43 6.62
C GLY A 352 -7.17 19.21 6.64
N PHE A 353 -8.41 19.40 7.07
CA PHE A 353 -9.44 18.35 7.09
C PHE A 353 -10.67 18.85 6.35
N VAL A 354 -11.12 18.09 5.37
CA VAL A 354 -12.33 18.39 4.60
C VAL A 354 -13.48 17.57 5.17
N ILE A 355 -14.57 18.26 5.46
CA ILE A 355 -15.81 17.66 5.96
C ILE A 355 -16.93 18.04 5.00
N THR A 356 -17.59 17.03 4.44
CA THR A 356 -18.79 17.19 3.62
C THR A 356 -19.88 16.23 4.10
N PRO A 357 -21.16 16.41 3.71
CA PRO A 357 -22.22 15.43 3.91
C PRO A 357 -21.92 14.03 3.35
N ARG A 358 -20.84 13.86 2.58
CA ARG A 358 -20.43 12.60 1.96
C ARG A 358 -19.18 12.02 2.60
N THR A 359 -18.17 12.83 2.89
CA THR A 359 -16.85 12.32 3.31
C THR A 359 -16.17 13.17 4.37
N LEU A 360 -15.34 12.49 5.16
CA LEU A 360 -14.34 13.10 6.04
C LEU A 360 -12.95 12.72 5.50
N GLY A 361 -12.14 13.71 5.16
CA GLY A 361 -10.82 13.51 4.57
C GLY A 361 -9.75 14.39 5.19
N ALA A 362 -8.50 13.90 5.21
CA ALA A 362 -7.33 14.71 5.52
C ALA A 362 -6.65 15.15 4.21
N ARG A 363 -6.42 16.45 4.03
CA ARG A 363 -5.76 17.04 2.87
C ARG A 363 -4.25 16.95 3.02
N LEU A 364 -3.57 16.53 1.95
CA LEU A 364 -2.12 16.43 1.91
C LEU A 364 -1.49 17.55 1.08
N LYS A 365 -0.29 17.97 1.50
CA LYS A 365 0.63 18.78 0.72
C LYS A 365 1.79 17.91 0.27
N LEU A 366 1.87 17.65 -1.03
CA LEU A 366 2.93 16.83 -1.59
C LEU A 366 4.18 17.69 -1.84
N THR A 367 5.36 17.10 -1.59
CA THR A 367 6.66 17.67 -1.98
C THR A 367 6.91 17.47 -3.48
N GLU A 368 7.94 18.13 -4.04
CA GLU A 368 8.33 17.94 -5.46
C GLU A 368 8.63 16.47 -5.79
N ASP A 369 9.41 15.78 -4.95
CA ASP A 369 9.73 14.36 -5.13
C ASP A 369 8.47 13.48 -5.10
N GLN A 370 7.51 13.78 -4.23
CA GLN A 370 6.23 13.07 -4.15
C GLN A 370 5.34 13.37 -5.37
N LEU A 371 5.41 14.60 -5.88
CA LEU A 371 4.72 14.98 -7.11
C LEU A 371 5.28 14.20 -8.30
N GLU A 372 6.55 13.80 -8.36
CA GLU A 372 7.05 12.92 -9.43
C GLU A 372 6.32 11.57 -9.48
N LEU A 373 5.83 11.07 -8.34
CA LEU A 373 5.03 9.84 -8.23
C LEU A 373 3.53 10.09 -8.43
N TRP A 374 3.08 11.34 -8.43
CA TRP A 374 1.68 11.71 -8.54
C TRP A 374 1.19 11.70 -9.99
N ALA A 375 0.17 10.88 -10.26
CA ALA A 375 -0.42 10.74 -11.60
C ALA A 375 -1.97 10.61 -11.59
N ASN A 376 -2.61 11.06 -10.51
CA ASN A 376 -4.06 11.27 -10.49
C ASN A 376 -4.42 12.52 -11.30
N ASN A 377 -5.66 12.54 -11.79
CA ASN A 377 -6.19 13.70 -12.49
C ASN A 377 -6.75 14.70 -11.47
N ASP A 378 -6.00 15.78 -11.25
CA ASP A 378 -6.39 16.90 -10.37
C ASP A 378 -7.45 17.82 -11.01
N ASN A 379 -7.68 17.68 -12.32
CA ASN A 379 -8.65 18.48 -13.07
C ASN A 379 -9.92 17.70 -13.43
N GLU A 380 -10.08 16.48 -12.91
CA GLU A 380 -11.26 15.67 -13.17
C GLU A 380 -12.50 16.30 -12.52
N ASP A 381 -13.52 16.57 -13.32
CA ASP A 381 -14.80 17.00 -12.78
C ASP A 381 -15.48 15.87 -12.01
N PRO A 382 -16.06 16.14 -10.83
CA PRO A 382 -16.87 15.17 -10.14
C PRO A 382 -18.00 14.67 -11.05
N PRO A 383 -18.19 13.35 -11.20
CA PRO A 383 -19.38 12.81 -11.84
C PRO A 383 -20.67 13.42 -11.29
N ALA A 384 -21.66 13.67 -12.15
CA ALA A 384 -22.90 14.36 -11.79
C ALA A 384 -23.65 13.74 -10.59
N TYR A 385 -23.55 12.42 -10.39
CA TYR A 385 -24.19 11.72 -9.26
C TYR A 385 -23.51 11.99 -7.90
N ILE A 386 -22.29 12.53 -7.88
CA ILE A 386 -21.56 12.89 -6.64
C ILE A 386 -22.06 14.23 -6.08
N LEU A 387 -22.72 15.03 -6.92
CA LEU A 387 -23.31 16.31 -6.52
C LEU A 387 -24.60 16.13 -5.70
N GLU A 388 -25.17 14.92 -5.64
CA GLU A 388 -26.34 14.63 -4.82
C GLU A 388 -25.93 14.31 -3.35
N PRO A 389 -26.72 14.75 -2.34
CA PRO A 389 -26.47 14.41 -0.94
C PRO A 389 -26.50 12.90 -0.69
N ALA A 390 -25.77 12.43 0.34
CA ALA A 390 -25.80 11.04 0.73
C ALA A 390 -27.23 10.63 1.16
N ALA A 391 -27.74 9.51 0.63
CA ALA A 391 -29.08 9.04 0.96
C ALA A 391 -29.16 8.59 2.43
N PRO A 392 -30.17 9.03 3.21
CA PRO A 392 -30.32 8.60 4.60
C PRO A 392 -30.66 7.10 4.69
N ARG A 393 -30.18 6.42 5.73
CA ARG A 393 -30.60 5.05 6.05
C ARG A 393 -32.08 5.06 6.45
N LYS A 394 -32.86 4.11 5.93
CA LYS A 394 -34.16 3.77 6.53
C LYS A 394 -33.89 3.20 7.94
N HIS A 395 -34.51 3.77 8.97
CA HIS A 395 -34.47 3.24 10.33
C HIS A 395 -34.72 1.73 10.34
N VAL A 396 -33.73 0.95 10.76
CA VAL A 396 -33.94 -0.41 11.25
C VAL A 396 -33.99 -0.26 12.76
N GLY A 397 -35.17 -0.45 13.34
CA GLY A 397 -35.39 -0.31 14.78
C GLY A 397 -34.45 -1.22 15.56
N MET A 398 -33.53 -0.63 16.32
CA MET A 398 -32.83 -1.29 17.41
C MET A 398 -33.51 -0.88 18.70
N SER A 399 -33.79 -1.86 19.56
CA SER A 399 -34.53 -1.72 20.80
C SER A 399 -33.85 -0.74 21.75
N ASP A 400 -34.61 0.26 22.21
CA ASP A 400 -34.22 1.21 23.24
C ASP A 400 -33.86 0.50 24.54
N ASN A 401 -32.71 0.85 25.11
CA ASN A 401 -32.42 0.63 26.52
C ASN A 401 -32.02 2.00 27.11
N PRO A 402 -32.90 2.68 27.86
CA PRO A 402 -32.63 4.00 28.37
C PRO A 402 -31.96 3.86 29.72
N ASP A 403 -30.63 3.95 29.78
CA ASP A 403 -29.89 4.43 30.96
C ASP A 403 -28.38 4.36 30.69
N SER A 404 -27.85 5.40 30.06
CA SER A 404 -26.48 5.87 30.31
C SER A 404 -26.31 7.23 29.64
N HIS A 405 -26.44 8.31 30.39
CA HIS A 405 -25.88 9.60 30.00
C HIS A 405 -24.40 9.63 30.40
N PRO A 406 -23.42 9.67 29.47
CA PRO A 406 -22.06 9.97 29.83
C PRO A 406 -21.89 11.49 29.86
N SER A 407 -21.67 12.05 31.04
CA SER A 407 -21.14 13.40 31.19
C SER A 407 -19.76 13.50 30.53
N MET A 408 -19.59 14.53 29.71
CA MET A 408 -18.38 14.84 28.93
C MET A 408 -17.12 15.01 29.79
N ASP A 409 -16.14 14.14 29.55
CA ASP A 409 -14.70 14.46 29.58
C ASP A 409 -13.95 13.50 28.62
N GLN A 410 -14.17 13.63 27.30
CA GLN A 410 -13.67 12.68 26.28
C GLN A 410 -12.20 12.89 25.86
N ASN A 411 -11.56 13.98 26.29
CA ASN A 411 -10.12 14.17 26.11
C ASN A 411 -9.32 13.10 26.87
N ASP A 412 -9.80 12.68 28.04
CA ASP A 412 -9.20 11.60 28.83
C ASP A 412 -9.46 10.25 28.17
N ALA A 413 -10.68 10.00 27.66
CA ALA A 413 -11.05 8.76 26.96
C ALA A 413 -10.28 8.53 25.64
N THR A 414 -9.97 9.60 24.88
CA THR A 414 -9.18 9.47 23.65
C THR A 414 -7.70 9.25 23.94
N THR A 415 -7.18 9.89 24.99
CA THR A 415 -5.81 9.67 25.49
C THR A 415 -5.67 8.27 26.08
N GLU A 416 -6.71 7.76 26.73
CA GLU A 416 -6.79 6.40 27.25
C GLU A 416 -6.96 5.37 26.11
N LEU A 417 -7.77 5.64 25.08
CA LEU A 417 -7.90 4.80 23.89
C LEU A 417 -6.59 4.74 23.10
N LEU A 418 -5.94 5.88 22.83
CA LEU A 418 -4.59 5.92 22.26
C LEU A 418 -3.58 5.21 23.16
N GLY A 419 -3.65 5.45 24.47
CA GLY A 419 -2.81 4.78 25.46
C GLY A 419 -3.01 3.27 25.51
N ASN A 420 -4.22 2.76 25.22
CA ASN A 420 -4.53 1.34 25.17
C ASN A 420 -4.17 0.72 23.82
N ILE A 421 -4.40 1.43 22.70
CA ILE A 421 -3.91 1.06 21.36
C ILE A 421 -2.38 0.94 21.35
N LEU A 422 -1.67 1.89 21.98
CA LEU A 422 -0.21 1.90 22.05
C LEU A 422 0.37 0.86 23.03
N LYS A 423 -0.44 0.29 23.94
CA LYS A 423 0.00 -0.76 24.88
C LYS A 423 0.00 -2.16 24.26
N ASP A 424 -0.83 -2.40 23.25
CA ASP A 424 -1.05 -3.73 22.66
C ASP A 424 -0.44 -3.92 21.26
N VAL A 425 0.29 -2.92 20.73
CA VAL A 425 0.85 -2.95 19.38
C VAL A 425 2.36 -2.70 19.41
N ASP A 426 3.15 -3.67 18.94
CA ASP A 426 4.61 -3.52 18.83
C ASP A 426 5.03 -2.44 17.80
N CYS A 427 4.13 -2.05 16.88
CA CYS A 427 4.36 -0.95 15.93
C CYS A 427 4.43 0.40 16.66
N ARG A 428 5.31 1.29 16.18
CA ARG A 428 5.48 2.62 16.78
C ARG A 428 4.86 3.71 15.90
N PRO A 429 4.10 4.66 16.50
CA PRO A 429 3.59 5.80 15.75
C PRO A 429 4.75 6.65 15.25
N THR A 430 4.55 7.27 14.10
CA THR A 430 5.45 8.26 13.50
C THR A 430 4.78 9.62 13.32
N CYS A 431 3.46 9.68 13.54
CA CYS A 431 2.68 10.89 13.41
C CYS A 431 3.00 11.90 14.52
N GLU A 432 3.38 13.12 14.13
CA GLU A 432 3.76 14.22 15.01
C GLU A 432 3.12 15.54 14.52
N GLU A 433 2.75 16.41 15.46
CA GLU A 433 2.37 17.80 15.15
C GLU A 433 3.63 18.68 15.11
N VAL A 434 3.75 19.49 14.06
CA VAL A 434 4.86 20.42 13.88
C VAL A 434 4.33 21.81 13.64
N ASP A 435 5.07 22.81 14.11
CA ASP A 435 4.72 24.20 13.86
C ASP A 435 4.70 24.44 12.34
N ALA A 436 3.55 24.88 11.86
CA ALA A 436 3.36 25.21 10.47
C ALA A 436 4.00 26.58 10.19
N ASP A 437 4.63 26.75 9.02
CA ASP A 437 5.01 28.08 8.53
C ASP A 437 3.75 28.74 7.95
N LEU A 438 2.98 29.36 8.84
CA LEU A 438 1.68 29.96 8.56
C LEU A 438 1.84 31.26 7.78
N LYS A 439 2.08 31.13 6.47
CA LYS A 439 2.10 32.25 5.54
C LYS A 439 0.67 32.67 5.18
N ASP A 440 0.57 33.77 4.44
CA ASP A 440 -0.69 34.34 3.92
C ASP A 440 -1.56 33.34 3.12
N ASP A 441 -1.03 32.17 2.74
CA ASP A 441 -1.69 31.14 1.93
C ASP A 441 -2.33 29.98 2.70
N ARG A 442 -2.41 30.04 4.04
CA ARG A 442 -3.01 29.00 4.90
C ARG A 442 -4.37 28.49 4.39
N PHE A 443 -5.19 29.36 3.80
CA PHE A 443 -6.55 29.05 3.35
C PHE A 443 -6.65 28.61 1.88
N HIS A 444 -5.54 28.56 1.18
CA HIS A 444 -5.42 27.95 -0.15
C HIS A 444 -4.08 27.20 -0.24
N PRO A 445 -3.84 26.25 0.69
CA PRO A 445 -2.51 25.75 0.98
C PRO A 445 -1.92 24.85 -0.13
N VAL A 446 -2.78 24.38 -1.05
CA VAL A 446 -2.38 23.60 -2.23
C VAL A 446 -3.25 23.98 -3.42
N SER A 447 -2.62 24.39 -4.52
CA SER A 447 -3.27 24.63 -5.80
C SER A 447 -2.54 23.89 -6.93
N GLY A 448 -3.27 23.51 -7.98
CA GLY A 448 -2.68 22.84 -9.15
C GLY A 448 -2.37 21.36 -8.91
N ARG A 449 -1.17 20.92 -9.31
CA ARG A 449 -0.77 19.50 -9.29
C ARG A 449 -0.65 19.00 -7.85
N GLY A 450 -1.22 17.82 -7.57
CA GLY A 450 -1.27 17.23 -6.22
C GLY A 450 -2.42 17.76 -5.36
N SER A 451 -3.25 18.68 -5.86
CA SER A 451 -4.35 19.26 -5.08
C SER A 451 -5.43 18.25 -4.68
N ARG A 452 -5.51 17.08 -5.34
CA ARG A 452 -6.39 15.98 -4.97
C ARG A 452 -5.75 14.99 -3.99
N ALA A 453 -4.54 15.24 -3.48
CA ALA A 453 -3.88 14.33 -2.53
C ALA A 453 -4.56 14.37 -1.16
N HIS A 454 -4.99 13.21 -0.68
CA HIS A 454 -5.74 13.08 0.57
C HIS A 454 -5.60 11.69 1.20
N PHE A 455 -5.98 11.60 2.48
CA PHE A 455 -6.46 10.37 3.11
C PHE A 455 -7.98 10.43 3.24
N THR A 456 -8.68 9.37 2.86
CA THR A 456 -10.10 9.22 3.21
C THR A 456 -10.19 8.64 4.63
N LEU A 457 -10.70 9.43 5.57
CA LEU A 457 -10.80 9.02 6.96
C LEU A 457 -12.10 8.27 7.23
N ALA A 458 -13.21 8.72 6.64
CA ALA A 458 -14.50 8.05 6.70
C ALA A 458 -15.42 8.49 5.56
N CYS A 459 -16.47 7.72 5.31
CA CYS A 459 -17.49 7.99 4.29
C CYS A 459 -18.88 7.83 4.89
N GLY A 460 -19.84 8.61 4.39
CA GLY A 460 -21.25 8.39 4.64
C GLY A 460 -21.73 7.06 4.03
N PRO A 461 -22.93 6.58 4.42
CA PRO A 461 -23.46 5.30 3.94
C PRO A 461 -23.56 5.24 2.41
N GLY A 462 -23.01 4.18 1.81
CA GLY A 462 -23.05 3.97 0.36
C GLY A 462 -22.11 4.86 -0.46
N ILE A 463 -21.37 5.77 0.19
CA ILE A 463 -20.38 6.64 -0.45
C ILE A 463 -19.06 5.89 -0.61
N LYS A 464 -18.50 5.94 -1.81
CA LYS A 464 -17.18 5.35 -2.11
C LYS A 464 -16.04 6.29 -1.68
N PRO A 465 -14.89 5.77 -1.24
CA PRO A 465 -13.75 6.60 -0.81
C PRO A 465 -13.22 7.58 -1.86
N VAL A 466 -13.32 7.24 -3.16
CA VAL A 466 -12.89 8.11 -4.27
C VAL A 466 -13.57 9.49 -4.27
N ASN A 467 -14.74 9.60 -3.64
CA ASN A 467 -15.47 10.87 -3.51
C ASN A 467 -14.70 11.92 -2.69
N THR A 468 -13.89 11.52 -1.71
CA THR A 468 -13.09 12.46 -0.91
C THR A 468 -12.14 13.28 -1.77
N GLY A 469 -11.56 12.67 -2.80
CA GLY A 469 -10.71 13.40 -3.75
C GLY A 469 -11.51 14.43 -4.56
N PHE A 470 -12.75 14.11 -4.95
CA PHE A 470 -13.61 15.05 -5.67
C PHE A 470 -14.10 16.19 -4.77
N ASP A 471 -14.45 15.89 -3.52
CA ASP A 471 -14.78 16.88 -2.50
C ASP A 471 -13.61 17.86 -2.31
N LEU A 472 -12.38 17.36 -2.26
CA LEU A 472 -11.18 18.19 -2.13
C LEU A 472 -10.90 19.05 -3.37
N ILE A 473 -11.12 18.54 -4.60
CA ILE A 473 -11.02 19.36 -5.81
C ILE A 473 -12.02 20.53 -5.78
N ASN A 474 -13.25 20.27 -5.31
CA ASN A 474 -14.26 21.32 -5.17
C ASN A 474 -13.82 22.38 -4.14
N VAL A 475 -13.28 21.97 -3.00
CA VAL A 475 -12.66 22.89 -2.02
C VAL A 475 -11.63 23.79 -2.68
N VAL A 476 -10.66 23.21 -3.40
CA VAL A 476 -9.58 23.95 -4.06
C VAL A 476 -10.13 24.98 -5.06
N ARG A 477 -11.17 24.61 -5.83
CA ARG A 477 -11.85 25.52 -6.75
C ARG A 477 -12.55 26.67 -6.02
N CYS A 478 -13.19 26.39 -4.89
CA CYS A 478 -13.81 27.42 -4.07
C CYS A 478 -12.78 28.37 -3.45
N GLU A 479 -11.69 27.84 -2.90
CA GLU A 479 -10.55 28.61 -2.38
C GLU A 479 -9.99 29.58 -3.44
N GLN A 480 -9.76 29.09 -4.67
CA GLN A 480 -9.27 29.92 -5.78
C GLN A 480 -10.24 31.03 -6.15
N ARG A 481 -11.54 30.74 -6.21
CA ARG A 481 -12.58 31.75 -6.50
C ARG A 481 -12.62 32.83 -5.41
N THR A 482 -12.51 32.44 -4.14
CA THR A 482 -12.44 33.37 -3.02
C THR A 482 -11.22 34.27 -3.13
N LEU A 483 -10.04 33.70 -3.36
CA LEU A 483 -8.79 34.46 -3.52
C LEU A 483 -8.88 35.49 -4.67
N ILE A 484 -9.46 35.09 -5.80
CA ILE A 484 -9.67 36.00 -6.96
C ILE A 484 -10.62 37.15 -6.58
N LYS A 485 -11.72 36.86 -5.88
CA LYS A 485 -12.67 37.88 -5.41
C LYS A 485 -12.05 38.86 -4.41
N GLU A 486 -11.18 38.36 -3.53
CA GLU A 486 -10.48 39.20 -2.54
C GLU A 486 -9.39 40.08 -3.20
N THR A 487 -8.78 39.61 -4.28
CA THR A 487 -7.72 40.35 -5.00
C THR A 487 -8.28 41.36 -6.01
N LEU A 488 -9.42 41.06 -6.65
CA LEU A 488 -10.10 41.94 -7.59
C LEU A 488 -11.05 42.86 -6.81
N ILE A 489 -10.56 44.05 -6.45
CA ILE A 489 -11.36 45.13 -5.87
C ILE A 489 -12.43 45.56 -6.88
N ASP A 490 -13.61 44.96 -6.85
CA ASP A 490 -14.83 45.55 -7.39
C ASP A 490 -15.97 45.36 -6.38
N SER A 491 -16.12 46.38 -5.53
CA SER A 491 -16.86 46.40 -4.27
C SER A 491 -18.39 46.37 -4.42
N GLN A 492 -18.93 45.79 -5.51
CA GLN A 492 -20.38 45.74 -5.75
C GLN A 492 -20.93 44.35 -6.11
N LEU A 493 -20.13 43.28 -6.03
CA LEU A 493 -20.58 41.89 -6.29
C LEU A 493 -20.18 40.87 -5.21
N SER A 494 -19.56 41.29 -4.10
CA SER A 494 -19.02 40.37 -3.08
C SER A 494 -19.95 40.16 -1.88
N ASP A 495 -21.16 39.62 -2.11
CA ASP A 495 -22.11 39.37 -1.00
C ASP A 495 -21.87 38.05 -0.24
N GLN A 496 -20.91 37.22 -0.65
CA GLN A 496 -20.52 36.04 0.13
C GLN A 496 -19.11 36.19 0.66
N LYS A 497 -19.01 36.76 1.86
CA LYS A 497 -17.83 36.64 2.72
C LYS A 497 -17.70 35.19 3.15
N VAL A 498 -16.52 34.59 3.01
CA VAL A 498 -16.26 33.23 3.52
C VAL A 498 -16.38 33.25 5.04
N GLU A 499 -17.38 32.54 5.55
CA GLU A 499 -17.62 32.42 6.98
C GLU A 499 -16.51 31.58 7.62
N THR A 500 -16.01 32.08 8.74
CA THR A 500 -14.78 31.61 9.38
C THR A 500 -15.00 31.60 10.89
N TYR A 501 -14.79 30.44 11.50
CA TYR A 501 -15.03 30.19 12.91
C TYR A 501 -13.72 29.76 13.56
N THR A 502 -13.41 30.35 14.71
CA THR A 502 -12.25 29.93 15.50
C THR A 502 -12.64 28.69 16.31
N ILE A 503 -11.84 27.63 16.22
CA ILE A 503 -11.99 26.41 17.02
C ILE A 503 -10.66 26.12 17.74
N PRO A 504 -10.64 25.33 18.82
CA PRO A 504 -9.39 25.01 19.51
C PRO A 504 -8.32 24.41 18.58
N GLY A 505 -7.17 25.09 18.44
CA GLY A 505 -6.04 24.62 17.64
C GLY A 505 -6.20 24.78 16.12
N GLY A 506 -7.17 25.57 15.65
CA GLY A 506 -7.31 25.86 14.23
C GLY A 506 -8.50 26.76 13.87
N VAL A 507 -8.86 26.73 12.59
CA VAL A 507 -9.95 27.53 12.03
C VAL A 507 -10.85 26.63 11.19
N LEU A 508 -12.16 26.72 11.40
CA LEU A 508 -13.18 26.10 10.56
C LEU A 508 -13.71 27.13 9.56
N ARG A 509 -13.77 26.79 8.27
CA ARG A 509 -14.35 27.63 7.22
C ARG A 509 -15.39 26.85 6.42
N THR A 510 -16.42 27.55 5.97
CA THR A 510 -17.37 27.04 4.97
C THR A 510 -17.17 27.72 3.63
N TYR A 511 -17.24 26.92 2.58
CA TYR A 511 -17.23 27.39 1.19
C TYR A 511 -18.62 27.27 0.54
N GLY A 512 -19.66 27.03 1.36
CA GLY A 512 -21.04 26.81 0.92
C GLY A 512 -21.30 25.36 0.47
N GLU A 513 -22.59 25.06 0.22
CA GLU A 513 -23.05 23.76 -0.32
C GLU A 513 -22.56 22.55 0.50
N GLY A 514 -22.61 22.63 1.83
CA GLY A 514 -22.14 21.55 2.70
C GLY A 514 -20.62 21.35 2.72
N THR A 515 -19.83 22.29 2.18
CA THR A 515 -18.38 22.14 2.09
C THR A 515 -17.67 22.89 3.22
N TRP A 516 -17.11 22.12 4.15
CA TRP A 516 -16.39 22.65 5.31
C TRP A 516 -14.94 22.19 5.33
N VAL A 517 -14.05 23.08 5.75
CA VAL A 517 -12.62 22.80 5.84
C VAL A 517 -12.07 23.32 7.16
N ILE A 518 -11.35 22.46 7.85
CA ILE A 518 -10.56 22.82 9.02
C ILE A 518 -9.12 23.07 8.56
N TYR A 519 -8.58 24.20 8.97
CA TYR A 519 -7.18 24.58 8.82
C TYR A 519 -6.54 24.57 10.22
N PRO A 520 -5.83 23.49 10.58
CA PRO A 520 -5.13 23.40 11.86
C PRO A 520 -4.05 24.48 12.01
N ASP A 521 -3.73 24.83 13.25
CA ASP A 521 -2.64 25.75 13.54
C ASP A 521 -1.25 25.14 13.33
N LYS A 522 -1.18 23.81 13.41
CA LYS A 522 0.02 23.00 13.23
C LYS A 522 -0.18 22.01 12.11
N GLU A 523 0.87 21.78 11.33
CA GLU A 523 0.88 20.69 10.36
C GLU A 523 1.04 19.36 11.10
N ILE A 524 0.46 18.29 10.56
CA ILE A 524 0.72 16.94 11.04
C ILE A 524 1.61 16.24 10.03
N ILE A 525 2.80 15.82 10.45
CA ILE A 525 3.67 14.99 9.64
C ILE A 525 3.50 13.52 10.00
N VAL A 526 3.60 12.63 9.02
CA VAL A 526 3.49 11.18 9.23
C VAL A 526 4.33 10.42 8.22
N LYS A 527 4.99 9.34 8.64
CA LYS A 527 5.74 8.47 7.72
C LYS A 527 4.83 7.47 7.04
N SER A 528 5.15 7.17 5.79
CA SER A 528 4.39 6.28 4.91
C SER A 528 5.33 5.50 4.02
N MET A 529 4.92 4.33 3.55
CA MET A 529 5.65 3.59 2.52
C MET A 529 4.94 3.72 1.17
N PHE A 530 5.66 4.07 0.13
CA PHE A 530 5.15 3.99 -1.23
C PHE A 530 5.08 2.53 -1.68
N SER A 531 3.87 2.03 -1.90
CA SER A 531 3.62 0.64 -2.33
C SER A 531 2.39 0.57 -3.24
N ALA A 532 1.79 -0.60 -3.36
CA ALA A 532 0.63 -0.84 -4.21
C ALA A 532 -0.39 -1.79 -3.57
N PHE A 533 -1.62 -1.68 -4.05
CA PHE A 533 -2.72 -2.58 -3.71
C PHE A 533 -3.05 -3.46 -4.92
N TYR A 534 -3.13 -4.79 -4.74
CA TYR A 534 -3.06 -5.80 -5.81
C TYR A 534 -4.41 -6.47 -6.18
#